data_AF-A0A973JFR6-F1
#
_entry.id   AF-A0A973JFR6-F1
#
_cell.length_a   1.000
_cell.length_b   1.000
_cell.length_c   1.000
_cell.angle_alpha   90.00
_cell.angle_beta   90.00
_cell.angle_gamma   90.00
#
_symmetry.space_group_name_H-M   'P 1'
#
loop_
_entity.id
_entity.type
_entity.pdbx_description
1 polymer ?
#
loop_
_entity_poly.entity_id
_entity_poly.type
_entity_poly.pdbx_seq_one_letter_code
_entity_poly.pdbx_strand_id
1 'polypeptide(L)'
;MPRLRRVRAGDAGWTRRRRGRGVIYLDETGAQITDPESVARCRDLVIPPAWQDVWICPSPLGHIQAMGTDAAGRRQYLYHPQWRRRRDRAKHEHVLQVAQRLPRARRGVAADLALPGMPREKVLALAFRLLDEAYFRAGGERYAKENGSFGLATVLRDHVEIDGDEVTFRYPAKSGQVRHSQVSDPTVARVVRELRDRDDADPELLAWQDEVGWHDVTSSDLQLDVKDRLGTDARPKDFRTWHATVLAATGLAAAGPPPRADRARRRVVAEVIRDVAEQLGNTPAVCRASYVDPRLIDLWERGQTVGARAAQGLIMLPGSSAEPWSGRDRAASCADCSSSWISSTSSSGTGALSGISLMRYSSRHRHGPSCSSHSGGPRQRLTLVGGRHLAR
;
A
#
# COMPACT_ATOMS: atom_id res chain seq x y z
N MET A 1 15.14 29.20 0.52
CA MET A 1 14.20 28.83 -0.59
C MET A 1 12.88 29.55 -0.38
N PRO A 2 12.28 30.13 -1.43
CA PRO A 2 11.04 30.90 -1.31
C PRO A 2 9.86 30.04 -0.82
N ARG A 3 8.98 30.64 0.00
CA ARG A 3 7.81 29.97 0.60
C ARG A 3 6.67 29.93 -0.43
N LEU A 4 6.17 28.73 -0.74
CA LEU A 4 5.02 28.57 -1.64
C LEU A 4 3.74 29.13 -1.03
N ARG A 5 2.89 29.71 -1.87
CA ARG A 5 1.60 30.30 -1.52
C ARG A 5 0.47 29.31 -1.74
N ARG A 6 -0.45 29.21 -0.77
CA ARG A 6 -1.72 28.51 -0.99
C ARG A 6 -2.61 29.39 -1.87
N VAL A 7 -3.14 28.83 -2.95
CA VAL A 7 -4.00 29.50 -3.94
C VAL A 7 -5.23 28.61 -4.19
N ARG A 8 -6.41 29.16 -4.45
CA ARG A 8 -7.57 28.34 -4.84
C ARG A 8 -7.69 28.36 -6.35
N ALA A 9 -7.92 27.18 -6.92
CA ALA A 9 -8.18 27.07 -8.34
C ALA A 9 -9.61 27.57 -8.60
N GLY A 10 -9.74 28.70 -9.30
CA GLY A 10 -11.01 29.41 -9.49
C GLY A 10 -11.02 30.86 -8.99
N ASP A 11 -9.99 31.29 -8.25
CA ASP A 11 -9.76 32.72 -7.98
C ASP A 11 -9.33 33.45 -9.28
N ALA A 12 -9.20 34.78 -9.24
CA ALA A 12 -8.66 35.56 -10.36
C ALA A 12 -7.34 34.93 -10.86
N GLY A 13 -7.29 34.66 -12.17
CA GLY A 13 -6.16 33.97 -12.77
C GLY A 13 -6.17 34.04 -14.28
N TRP A 14 -5.10 33.51 -14.86
CA TRP A 14 -4.90 33.55 -16.30
C TRP A 14 -5.62 32.39 -16.96
N THR A 15 -5.97 32.54 -18.23
CA THR A 15 -6.60 31.49 -19.03
C THR A 15 -5.82 31.26 -20.32
N ARG A 16 -6.19 30.24 -21.08
CA ARG A 16 -5.67 30.04 -22.44
C ARG A 16 -6.82 29.92 -23.44
N ARG A 17 -6.61 30.41 -24.64
CA ARG A 17 -7.56 30.31 -25.76
C ARG A 17 -6.83 29.83 -27.02
N ARG A 18 -7.46 28.97 -27.81
CA ARG A 18 -6.93 28.59 -29.14
C ARG A 18 -7.01 29.79 -30.09
N ARG A 19 -5.95 30.03 -30.87
CA ARG A 19 -5.90 31.04 -31.93
C ARG A 19 -5.11 30.50 -33.11
N GLY A 20 -5.80 30.26 -34.23
CA GLY A 20 -5.21 29.59 -35.39
C GLY A 20 -4.65 28.22 -35.02
N ARG A 21 -3.37 27.96 -35.34
CA ARG A 21 -2.66 26.72 -34.98
C ARG A 21 -2.06 26.71 -33.57
N GLY A 22 -2.17 27.81 -32.82
CA GLY A 22 -1.53 27.99 -31.52
C GLY A 22 -2.51 28.26 -30.38
N VAL A 23 -1.95 28.59 -29.21
CA VAL A 23 -2.68 29.08 -28.05
C VAL A 23 -2.16 30.46 -27.67
N ILE A 24 -3.07 31.33 -27.23
CA ILE A 24 -2.75 32.58 -26.54
C ILE A 24 -3.11 32.45 -25.07
N TYR A 25 -2.42 33.22 -24.23
CA TYR A 25 -2.72 33.32 -22.80
C TYR A 25 -3.37 34.66 -22.52
N LEU A 26 -4.39 34.65 -21.67
CA LEU A 26 -5.15 35.84 -21.29
C LEU A 26 -5.01 36.07 -19.80
N ASP A 27 -4.90 37.32 -19.38
CA ASP A 27 -4.88 37.68 -17.97
C ASP A 27 -6.29 37.62 -17.34
N GLU A 28 -6.39 38.07 -16.09
CA GLU A 28 -7.65 38.10 -15.32
C GLU A 28 -8.72 39.05 -15.88
N THR A 29 -8.32 40.01 -16.72
CA THR A 29 -9.23 40.94 -17.42
C THR A 29 -9.63 40.44 -18.81
N GLY A 30 -9.01 39.36 -19.28
CA GLY A 30 -9.17 38.83 -20.63
C GLY A 30 -8.23 39.46 -21.67
N ALA A 31 -7.31 40.34 -21.25
CA ALA A 31 -6.32 40.92 -22.14
C ALA A 31 -5.20 39.92 -22.46
N GLN A 32 -4.62 40.01 -23.65
CA GLN A 32 -3.57 39.08 -24.07
C GLN A 32 -2.27 39.34 -23.31
N ILE A 33 -1.72 38.28 -22.71
CA ILE A 33 -0.41 38.33 -22.07
C ILE A 33 0.66 38.31 -23.17
N THR A 34 1.44 39.39 -23.26
CA THR A 34 2.54 39.57 -24.23
C THR A 34 3.92 39.53 -23.60
N ASP A 35 4.00 39.63 -22.27
CA ASP A 35 5.25 39.52 -21.52
C ASP A 35 5.96 38.17 -21.82
N PRO A 36 7.21 38.19 -22.36
CA PRO A 36 7.91 36.98 -22.77
C PRO A 36 8.13 35.98 -21.64
N GLU A 37 8.43 36.44 -20.42
CA GLU A 37 8.68 35.56 -19.27
C GLU A 37 7.41 34.83 -18.85
N SER A 38 6.29 35.57 -18.77
CA SER A 38 4.98 35.01 -18.44
C SER A 38 4.50 34.00 -19.48
N VAL A 39 4.71 34.29 -20.77
CA VAL A 39 4.36 33.36 -21.87
C VAL A 39 5.23 32.11 -21.82
N ALA A 40 6.54 32.25 -21.60
CA ALA A 40 7.45 31.11 -21.47
C ALA A 40 7.05 30.20 -20.31
N ARG A 41 6.76 30.79 -19.14
CA ARG A 41 6.26 30.04 -17.97
C ARG A 41 5.00 29.24 -18.28
N CYS A 42 4.02 29.86 -18.93
CA CYS A 42 2.78 29.18 -19.29
C CYS A 42 2.97 28.02 -20.28
N ARG A 43 3.98 28.10 -21.16
CA ARG A 43 4.38 27.00 -22.05
C ARG A 43 5.06 25.87 -21.28
N ASP A 44 5.95 26.20 -20.35
CA ASP A 44 6.69 25.24 -19.51
C ASP A 44 5.79 24.44 -18.56
N LEU A 45 4.57 24.91 -18.28
CA LEU A 45 3.57 24.13 -17.56
C LEU A 45 3.11 22.89 -18.34
N VAL A 46 3.28 22.86 -19.67
CA VAL A 46 2.87 21.74 -20.54
C VAL A 46 1.42 21.31 -20.26
N ILE A 47 0.51 22.28 -20.24
CA ILE A 47 -0.92 22.03 -19.98
C ILE A 47 -1.48 21.19 -21.14
N PRO A 48 -2.03 19.99 -20.91
CA PRO A 48 -2.50 19.11 -21.98
C PRO A 48 -3.49 19.82 -22.92
N PRO A 49 -3.34 19.74 -24.25
CA PRO A 49 -4.13 20.55 -25.20
C PRO A 49 -5.63 20.21 -25.24
N ALA A 50 -6.01 19.05 -24.71
CA ALA A 50 -7.39 18.61 -24.58
C ALA A 50 -8.12 19.19 -23.36
N TRP A 51 -7.40 19.81 -22.41
CA TRP A 51 -8.05 20.42 -21.24
C TRP A 51 -8.87 21.65 -21.63
N GLN A 52 -10.10 21.66 -21.13
CA GLN A 52 -11.06 22.76 -21.21
C GLN A 52 -11.06 23.55 -19.89
N ASP A 53 -11.73 24.70 -19.86
CA ASP A 53 -11.87 25.56 -18.66
C ASP A 53 -10.57 25.77 -17.89
N VAL A 54 -9.50 26.08 -18.65
CA VAL A 54 -8.15 26.13 -18.09
C VAL A 54 -7.95 27.43 -17.31
N TRP A 55 -7.61 27.25 -16.05
CA TRP A 55 -7.14 28.28 -15.14
C TRP A 55 -5.63 28.12 -14.91
N ILE A 56 -4.88 29.21 -14.94
CA ILE A 56 -3.44 29.26 -14.73
C ILE A 56 -3.16 30.27 -13.62
N CYS A 57 -2.37 29.87 -12.62
CA CYS A 57 -2.01 30.74 -11.51
C CYS A 57 -1.08 31.86 -12.01
N PRO A 58 -1.39 33.15 -11.78
CA PRO A 58 -0.50 34.26 -12.14
C PRO A 58 0.86 34.20 -11.40
N SER A 59 0.87 33.67 -10.18
CA SER A 59 2.08 33.58 -9.37
C SER A 59 2.87 32.28 -9.63
N PRO A 60 4.18 32.36 -9.93
CA PRO A 60 5.03 31.17 -10.02
C PRO A 60 5.18 30.44 -8.68
N LEU A 61 4.87 31.10 -7.56
CA LEU A 61 4.95 30.50 -6.22
C LEU A 61 3.64 29.88 -5.73
N GLY A 62 2.58 29.91 -6.54
CA GLY A 62 1.31 29.23 -6.23
C GLY A 62 1.47 27.71 -6.19
N HIS A 63 1.00 27.06 -5.13
CA HIS A 63 1.15 25.59 -5.04
C HIS A 63 0.39 24.83 -6.14
N ILE A 64 -0.73 25.37 -6.62
CA ILE A 64 -1.40 24.97 -7.86
C ILE A 64 -0.92 25.95 -8.93
N GLN A 65 -0.40 25.42 -10.02
CA GLN A 65 0.10 26.19 -11.17
C GLN A 65 -0.94 26.28 -12.29
N ALA A 66 -1.70 25.22 -12.52
CA ALA A 66 -2.83 25.23 -13.45
C ALA A 66 -3.90 24.24 -13.02
N MET A 67 -5.11 24.46 -13.52
CA MET A 67 -6.26 23.57 -13.37
C MET A 67 -7.05 23.58 -14.68
N GLY A 68 -7.70 22.47 -15.01
CA GLY A 68 -8.55 22.37 -16.19
C GLY A 68 -9.44 21.14 -16.13
N THR A 69 -10.39 21.05 -17.04
CA THR A 69 -11.30 19.90 -17.18
C THR A 69 -10.79 19.00 -18.29
N ASP A 70 -10.57 17.71 -18.03
CA ASP A 70 -10.17 16.75 -19.07
C ASP A 70 -11.35 16.33 -19.97
N ALA A 71 -11.06 15.54 -21.00
CA ALA A 71 -12.08 15.04 -21.93
C ALA A 71 -13.16 14.16 -21.27
N ALA A 72 -12.90 13.65 -20.06
CA ALA A 72 -13.86 12.87 -19.27
C ALA A 72 -14.61 13.76 -18.25
N GLY A 73 -14.54 15.08 -18.37
CA GLY A 73 -15.25 16.02 -17.48
C GLY A 73 -14.62 16.17 -16.10
N ARG A 74 -13.41 15.64 -15.86
CA ARG A 74 -12.77 15.66 -14.52
C ARG A 74 -11.88 16.87 -14.36
N ARG A 75 -11.92 17.50 -13.18
CA ARG A 75 -10.96 18.54 -12.80
C ARG A 75 -9.58 17.94 -12.58
N GLN A 76 -8.61 18.43 -13.35
CA GLN A 76 -7.21 18.07 -13.30
C GLN A 76 -6.37 19.26 -12.84
N TYR A 77 -5.24 18.99 -12.20
CA TYR A 77 -4.39 20.00 -11.58
C TYR A 77 -2.92 19.78 -11.92
N LEU A 78 -2.20 20.87 -12.19
CA LEU A 78 -0.75 20.93 -12.20
C LEU A 78 -0.28 21.63 -10.93
N TYR A 79 0.61 20.99 -10.19
CA TYR A 79 1.16 21.52 -8.94
C TYR A 79 2.61 21.96 -9.13
N HIS A 80 3.01 22.96 -8.36
CA HIS A 80 4.42 23.38 -8.30
C HIS A 80 5.33 22.20 -7.92
N PRO A 81 6.48 21.96 -8.58
CA PRO A 81 7.34 20.79 -8.33
C PRO A 81 7.78 20.64 -6.86
N GLN A 82 8.13 21.76 -6.20
CA GLN A 82 8.48 21.73 -4.77
C GLN A 82 7.29 21.36 -3.87
N TRP A 83 6.06 21.72 -4.25
CA TRP A 83 4.86 21.30 -3.51
C TRP A 83 4.70 19.78 -3.59
N ARG A 84 4.82 19.21 -4.79
CA ARG A 84 4.77 17.75 -4.99
C ARG A 84 5.81 17.04 -4.13
N ARG A 85 7.09 17.44 -4.20
CA ARG A 85 8.17 16.86 -3.38
C ARG A 85 7.87 16.91 -1.89
N ARG A 86 7.40 18.06 -1.37
CA ARG A 86 7.02 18.20 0.05
C ARG A 86 5.84 17.31 0.44
N ARG A 87 4.81 17.23 -0.41
CA ARG A 87 3.63 16.38 -0.18
C ARG A 87 3.97 14.90 -0.25
N ASP A 88 4.83 14.49 -1.17
CA ASP A 88 5.28 13.10 -1.27
C ASP A 88 6.08 12.70 -0.03
N ARG A 89 7.03 13.52 0.44
CA ARG A 89 7.74 13.27 1.69
C ARG A 89 6.79 13.20 2.89
N ALA A 90 5.88 14.16 3.02
CA ALA A 90 4.92 14.20 4.12
C ALA A 90 3.96 12.99 4.11
N LYS A 91 3.61 12.48 2.93
CA LYS A 91 2.80 11.27 2.76
C LYS A 91 3.52 10.04 3.32
N HIS A 92 4.81 9.87 3.04
CA HIS A 92 5.56 8.72 3.58
C HIS A 92 5.72 8.83 5.10
N GLU A 93 5.98 10.02 5.63
CA GLU A 93 6.05 10.25 7.08
C GLU A 93 4.71 9.98 7.78
N HIS A 94 3.61 10.48 7.21
CA HIS A 94 2.24 10.24 7.68
C HIS A 94 1.93 8.75 7.80
N VAL A 95 2.31 7.97 6.78
CA VAL A 95 2.05 6.53 6.76
C VAL A 95 2.80 5.80 7.88
N LEU A 96 4.03 6.21 8.21
CA LEU A 96 4.77 5.65 9.34
C LEU A 96 4.06 5.95 10.68
N GLN A 97 3.50 7.16 10.85
CA GLN A 97 2.74 7.53 12.04
C GLN A 97 1.42 6.75 12.16
N VAL A 98 0.72 6.51 11.03
CA VAL A 98 -0.46 5.63 10.99
C VAL A 98 -0.07 4.19 11.34
N ALA A 99 1.03 3.68 10.80
CA ALA A 99 1.46 2.29 10.97
C ALA A 99 1.75 1.90 12.43
N GLN A 100 2.18 2.86 13.26
CA GLN A 100 2.37 2.63 14.71
C GLN A 100 1.08 2.20 15.43
N ARG A 101 -0.09 2.53 14.87
CA ARG A 101 -1.42 2.22 15.43
C ARG A 101 -1.97 0.88 14.93
N LEU A 102 -1.43 0.33 13.84
CA LEU A 102 -1.88 -0.94 13.24
C LEU A 102 -1.88 -2.13 14.22
N PRO A 103 -0.85 -2.36 15.06
CA PRO A 103 -0.87 -3.51 15.95
C PRO A 103 -2.06 -3.52 16.93
N ARG A 104 -2.46 -2.34 17.43
CA ARG A 104 -3.65 -2.21 18.28
C ARG A 104 -4.93 -2.40 17.48
N ALA A 105 -5.03 -1.75 16.32
CA ALA A 105 -6.19 -1.87 15.44
C ALA A 105 -6.45 -3.33 15.02
N ARG A 106 -5.40 -4.07 14.64
CA ARG A 106 -5.47 -5.50 14.27
C ARG A 106 -6.01 -6.38 15.39
N ARG A 107 -5.69 -6.11 16.65
CA ARG A 107 -6.28 -6.82 17.80
C ARG A 107 -7.77 -6.55 17.93
N GLY A 108 -8.19 -5.30 17.74
CA GLY A 108 -9.62 -4.94 17.73
C GLY A 108 -10.37 -5.62 16.58
N VAL A 109 -9.79 -5.61 15.37
CA VAL A 109 -10.33 -6.30 14.20
C VAL A 109 -10.50 -7.80 14.46
N ALA A 110 -9.51 -8.45 15.07
CA ALA A 110 -9.62 -9.87 15.42
C ALA A 110 -10.75 -10.14 16.43
N ALA A 111 -10.97 -9.24 17.39
CA ALA A 111 -12.06 -9.35 18.35
C ALA A 111 -13.44 -9.18 17.68
N ASP A 112 -13.57 -8.17 16.81
CA ASP A 112 -14.82 -7.89 16.10
C ASP A 112 -15.18 -9.00 15.09
N LEU A 113 -14.18 -9.61 14.44
CA LEU A 113 -14.36 -10.76 13.56
C LEU A 113 -14.86 -12.02 14.29
N ALA A 114 -14.68 -12.08 15.62
CA ALA A 114 -15.16 -13.18 16.45
C ALA A 114 -16.61 -13.00 16.94
N LEU A 115 -17.26 -11.86 16.63
CA LEU A 115 -18.64 -11.62 17.04
C LEU A 115 -19.61 -12.64 16.39
N PRO A 116 -20.66 -13.06 17.13
CA PRO A 116 -21.72 -13.91 16.57
C PRO A 116 -22.59 -13.12 15.58
N GLY A 117 -23.20 -13.82 14.63
CA GLY A 117 -24.03 -13.21 13.58
C GLY A 117 -23.21 -12.35 12.61
N MET A 118 -23.87 -11.36 11.98
CA MET A 118 -23.24 -10.43 11.04
C MET A 118 -23.45 -8.95 11.43
N PRO A 119 -23.11 -8.52 12.66
CA PRO A 119 -23.27 -7.13 13.06
C PRO A 119 -22.32 -6.20 12.29
N ARG A 120 -22.64 -4.91 12.26
CA ARG A 120 -21.89 -3.90 11.51
C ARG A 120 -20.39 -3.89 11.83
N GLU A 121 -20.03 -4.07 13.10
CA GLU A 121 -18.64 -4.10 13.58
C GLU A 121 -17.84 -5.24 12.94
N LYS A 122 -18.45 -6.42 12.80
CA LYS A 122 -17.80 -7.61 12.22
C LYS A 122 -17.50 -7.41 10.74
N VAL A 123 -18.45 -6.84 10.00
CA VAL A 123 -18.30 -6.59 8.55
C VAL A 123 -17.30 -5.48 8.29
N LEU A 124 -17.28 -4.44 9.12
CA LEU A 124 -16.26 -3.39 9.05
C LEU A 124 -14.87 -3.92 9.41
N ALA A 125 -14.77 -4.82 10.40
CA ALA A 125 -13.52 -5.49 10.73
C ALA A 125 -13.03 -6.39 9.59
N LEU A 126 -13.93 -7.10 8.90
CA LEU A 126 -13.61 -7.82 7.66
C LEU A 126 -13.07 -6.85 6.60
N ALA A 127 -13.77 -5.74 6.35
CA ALA A 127 -13.35 -4.78 5.35
C ALA A 127 -11.99 -4.15 5.68
N PHE A 128 -11.73 -3.81 6.96
CA PHE A 128 -10.42 -3.36 7.42
C PHE A 128 -9.35 -4.42 7.14
N ARG A 129 -9.63 -5.69 7.45
CA ARG A 129 -8.71 -6.80 7.21
C ARG A 129 -8.39 -6.97 5.73
N LEU A 130 -9.38 -6.83 4.85
CA LEU A 130 -9.19 -6.87 3.40
C LEU A 130 -8.40 -5.66 2.87
N LEU A 131 -8.56 -4.46 3.45
CA LEU A 131 -7.71 -3.30 3.14
C LEU A 131 -6.24 -3.54 3.53
N ASP A 132 -6.03 -4.22 4.66
CA ASP A 132 -4.72 -4.48 5.24
C ASP A 132 -3.99 -5.66 4.55
N GLU A 133 -4.68 -6.76 4.26
CA GLU A 133 -4.05 -8.01 3.75
C GLU A 133 -4.15 -8.16 2.23
N ALA A 134 -5.27 -7.74 1.60
CA ALA A 134 -5.48 -7.84 0.14
C ALA A 134 -5.26 -6.53 -0.62
N TYR A 135 -4.80 -5.49 0.07
CA TYR A 135 -4.44 -4.18 -0.49
C TYR A 135 -5.55 -3.53 -1.30
N PHE A 136 -6.81 -3.80 -0.98
CA PHE A 136 -7.93 -3.25 -1.72
C PHE A 136 -7.88 -1.71 -1.80
N ARG A 137 -8.43 -1.17 -2.89
CA ARG A 137 -8.87 0.22 -2.89
C ARG A 137 -10.26 0.23 -2.27
N ALA A 138 -10.54 1.20 -1.39
CA ALA A 138 -11.88 1.33 -0.80
C ALA A 138 -13.00 1.37 -1.86
N GLY A 139 -12.74 1.97 -3.03
CA GLY A 139 -13.76 2.16 -4.06
C GLY A 139 -14.58 3.43 -3.79
N GLY A 140 -15.36 3.84 -4.78
CA GLY A 140 -16.37 4.87 -4.62
C GLY A 140 -17.54 4.50 -5.52
N GLU A 141 -18.74 4.52 -4.97
CA GLU A 141 -20.00 4.05 -5.56
C GLU A 141 -20.28 4.73 -6.89
N ARG A 142 -19.94 6.03 -6.97
CA ARG A 142 -20.01 6.81 -8.20
C ARG A 142 -19.11 6.27 -9.32
N TYR A 143 -17.91 5.80 -8.98
CA TYR A 143 -16.98 5.25 -9.97
C TYR A 143 -17.40 3.86 -10.48
N ALA A 144 -18.04 3.06 -9.63
CA ALA A 144 -18.54 1.74 -10.00
C ALA A 144 -19.66 1.86 -11.04
N LYS A 145 -20.66 2.72 -10.78
CA LYS A 145 -21.80 2.94 -11.68
C LYS A 145 -21.41 3.59 -13.01
N GLU A 146 -20.47 4.55 -13.01
CA GLU A 146 -20.11 5.30 -14.22
C GLU A 146 -19.03 4.62 -15.09
N ASN A 147 -18.15 3.79 -14.52
CA ASN A 147 -16.97 3.28 -15.24
C ASN A 147 -16.81 1.75 -15.21
N GLY A 148 -17.74 1.01 -14.61
CA GLY A 148 -17.63 -0.45 -14.46
C GLY A 148 -16.39 -0.87 -13.68
N SER A 149 -15.90 -0.03 -12.77
CA SER A 149 -14.69 -0.28 -11.99
C SER A 149 -15.01 -0.43 -10.51
N PHE A 150 -14.63 -1.56 -9.92
CA PHE A 150 -14.99 -1.88 -8.55
C PHE A 150 -13.86 -1.61 -7.54
N GLY A 151 -14.25 -1.33 -6.30
CA GLY A 151 -13.38 -1.35 -5.12
C GLY A 151 -14.01 -2.17 -4.00
N LEU A 152 -13.44 -2.13 -2.80
CA LEU A 152 -13.89 -2.96 -1.69
C LEU A 152 -15.36 -2.74 -1.32
N ALA A 153 -15.80 -1.48 -1.22
CA ALA A 153 -17.18 -1.15 -0.89
C ALA A 153 -18.19 -1.55 -1.97
N THR A 154 -17.74 -1.82 -3.20
CA THR A 154 -18.64 -2.11 -4.34
C THR A 154 -18.35 -3.46 -4.97
N VAL A 155 -17.57 -4.32 -4.31
CA VAL A 155 -17.21 -5.63 -4.86
C VAL A 155 -18.46 -6.51 -4.82
N LEU A 156 -18.77 -7.17 -5.93
CA LEU A 156 -19.93 -8.04 -6.06
C LEU A 156 -19.65 -9.44 -5.51
N ARG A 157 -20.71 -10.15 -5.13
CA ARG A 157 -20.65 -11.56 -4.71
C ARG A 157 -20.06 -12.46 -5.81
N ASP A 158 -20.44 -12.21 -7.06
CA ASP A 158 -19.95 -12.93 -8.25
C ASP A 158 -18.45 -12.72 -8.52
N HIS A 159 -17.83 -11.71 -7.91
CA HIS A 159 -16.39 -11.50 -8.00
C HIS A 159 -15.58 -12.40 -7.05
N VAL A 160 -16.24 -13.21 -6.22
CA VAL A 160 -15.60 -13.95 -5.13
C VAL A 160 -15.66 -15.46 -5.36
N GLU A 161 -14.48 -16.06 -5.40
CA GLU A 161 -14.28 -17.51 -5.36
C GLU A 161 -13.67 -17.90 -4.01
N ILE A 162 -14.12 -19.02 -3.44
CA ILE A 162 -13.63 -19.50 -2.14
C ILE A 162 -13.26 -20.97 -2.27
N ASP A 163 -12.02 -21.31 -1.96
CA ASP A 163 -11.50 -22.69 -1.92
C ASP A 163 -10.81 -22.93 -0.56
N GLY A 164 -11.43 -23.77 0.27
CA GLY A 164 -10.99 -23.97 1.66
C GLY A 164 -10.93 -22.66 2.46
N ASP A 165 -9.70 -22.29 2.84
CA ASP A 165 -9.37 -21.07 3.59
C ASP A 165 -8.87 -19.93 2.68
N GLU A 166 -8.82 -20.15 1.36
CA GLU A 166 -8.43 -19.15 0.37
C GLU A 166 -9.65 -18.45 -0.22
N VAL A 167 -9.61 -17.12 -0.22
CA VAL A 167 -10.59 -16.25 -0.88
C VAL A 167 -9.91 -15.53 -2.03
N THR A 168 -10.45 -15.71 -3.21
CA THR A 168 -9.99 -15.07 -4.44
C THR A 168 -11.02 -14.05 -4.91
N PHE A 169 -10.58 -12.82 -5.14
CA PHE A 169 -11.39 -11.75 -5.70
C PHE A 169 -10.94 -11.45 -7.14
N ARG A 170 -11.88 -11.54 -8.09
CA ARG A 170 -11.68 -11.26 -9.51
C ARG A 170 -12.70 -10.25 -10.02
N TYR A 171 -12.22 -9.05 -10.37
CA TYR A 171 -13.11 -7.96 -10.78
C TYR A 171 -12.43 -6.95 -11.71
N PRO A 172 -13.17 -6.30 -12.63
CA PRO A 172 -12.62 -5.21 -13.43
C PRO A 172 -12.37 -3.99 -12.53
N ALA A 173 -11.13 -3.49 -12.53
CA ALA A 173 -10.76 -2.28 -11.82
C ALA A 173 -10.57 -1.11 -12.79
N LYS A 174 -10.11 0.01 -12.22
CA LYS A 174 -9.83 1.25 -12.96
C LYS A 174 -9.05 0.96 -14.25
N SER A 175 -9.52 1.51 -15.36
CA SER A 175 -8.94 1.37 -16.71
C SER A 175 -9.09 -0.03 -17.33
N GLY A 176 -10.07 -0.83 -16.91
CA GLY A 176 -10.41 -2.12 -17.52
C GLY A 176 -9.46 -3.27 -17.15
N GLN A 177 -8.48 -3.03 -16.28
CA GLN A 177 -7.58 -4.08 -15.81
C GLN A 177 -8.32 -4.98 -14.82
N VAL A 178 -8.37 -6.28 -15.12
CA VAL A 178 -8.88 -7.29 -14.19
C VAL A 178 -7.92 -7.40 -13.01
N ARG A 179 -8.48 -7.29 -11.80
CA ARG A 179 -7.76 -7.52 -10.55
C ARG A 179 -7.92 -8.94 -10.11
N HIS A 180 -6.82 -9.47 -9.59
CA HIS A 180 -6.77 -10.71 -8.88
C HIS A 180 -6.16 -10.42 -7.51
N SER A 181 -6.94 -10.57 -6.45
CA SER A 181 -6.47 -10.45 -5.06
C SER A 181 -6.80 -11.73 -4.33
N GLN A 182 -5.83 -12.28 -3.60
CA GLN A 182 -5.99 -13.52 -2.83
C GLN A 182 -5.75 -13.26 -1.34
N VAL A 183 -6.56 -13.89 -0.49
CA VAL A 183 -6.40 -13.88 0.96
C VAL A 183 -6.49 -15.32 1.46
N SER A 184 -5.44 -15.79 2.12
CA SER A 184 -5.42 -17.12 2.73
C SER A 184 -5.66 -16.98 4.23
N ASP A 185 -6.93 -16.84 4.65
CA ASP A 185 -7.27 -16.69 6.05
C ASP A 185 -8.60 -17.38 6.38
N PRO A 186 -8.61 -18.35 7.31
CA PRO A 186 -9.81 -19.14 7.62
C PRO A 186 -10.95 -18.29 8.18
N THR A 187 -10.63 -17.21 8.91
CA THR A 187 -11.64 -16.29 9.46
C THR A 187 -12.25 -15.45 8.35
N VAL A 188 -11.42 -14.92 7.44
CA VAL A 188 -11.88 -14.18 6.26
C VAL A 188 -12.73 -15.10 5.38
N ALA A 189 -12.26 -16.30 5.05
CA ALA A 189 -12.97 -17.27 4.23
C ALA A 189 -14.35 -17.62 4.81
N ARG A 190 -14.44 -17.82 6.13
CA ARG A 190 -15.72 -18.06 6.81
C ARG A 190 -16.69 -16.89 6.66
N VAL A 191 -16.27 -15.67 7.01
CA VAL A 191 -17.16 -14.49 6.98
C VAL A 191 -17.54 -14.12 5.55
N VAL A 192 -16.60 -14.18 4.60
CA VAL A 192 -16.87 -13.93 3.17
C VAL A 192 -17.84 -14.98 2.62
N ARG A 193 -17.74 -16.25 3.00
CA ARG A 193 -18.68 -17.29 2.59
C ARG A 193 -20.10 -16.97 3.06
N GLU A 194 -20.27 -16.60 4.32
CA GLU A 194 -21.58 -16.16 4.85
C GLU A 194 -22.14 -14.96 4.08
N LEU A 195 -21.30 -13.98 3.74
CA LEU A 195 -21.73 -12.80 2.97
C LEU A 195 -22.05 -13.12 1.49
N ARG A 196 -21.32 -14.03 0.86
CA ARG A 196 -21.57 -14.44 -0.52
C ARG A 196 -22.87 -15.24 -0.63
N ASP A 197 -23.17 -16.06 0.37
CA ASP A 197 -24.30 -16.99 0.38
C ASP A 197 -25.58 -16.37 0.99
N ARG A 198 -25.58 -15.04 1.19
CA ARG A 198 -26.75 -14.22 1.56
C ARG A 198 -27.96 -14.50 0.64
N ASP A 199 -29.16 -14.47 1.21
CA ASP A 199 -30.42 -14.77 0.52
C ASP A 199 -31.14 -13.53 -0.03
N ASP A 200 -30.63 -12.33 0.25
CA ASP A 200 -31.16 -11.09 -0.33
C ASP A 200 -30.65 -10.84 -1.77
N ALA A 201 -31.35 -9.97 -2.48
CA ALA A 201 -31.12 -9.68 -3.89
C ALA A 201 -29.96 -8.71 -4.17
N ASP A 202 -29.32 -8.14 -3.14
CA ASP A 202 -28.26 -7.16 -3.35
C ASP A 202 -26.98 -7.83 -3.88
N PRO A 203 -26.48 -7.45 -5.07
CA PRO A 203 -25.30 -8.09 -5.64
C PRO A 203 -23.98 -7.72 -4.93
N GLU A 204 -23.93 -6.66 -4.11
CA GLU A 204 -22.74 -6.24 -3.38
C GLU A 204 -22.43 -7.19 -2.22
N LEU A 205 -21.14 -7.48 -2.02
CA LEU A 205 -20.68 -8.47 -1.06
C LEU A 205 -20.80 -7.98 0.39
N LEU A 206 -20.39 -6.73 0.65
CA LEU A 206 -20.28 -6.21 2.00
C LEU A 206 -21.61 -5.66 2.50
N ALA A 207 -22.29 -6.44 3.33
CA ALA A 207 -23.48 -6.00 4.07
C ALA A 207 -23.44 -6.53 5.50
N TRP A 208 -24.11 -5.85 6.41
CA TRP A 208 -24.34 -6.27 7.79
C TRP A 208 -25.82 -6.50 8.03
N GLN A 209 -26.14 -7.25 9.08
CA GLN A 209 -27.50 -7.66 9.40
C GLN A 209 -27.89 -7.23 10.81
N ASP A 210 -29.10 -6.69 10.96
CA ASP A 210 -29.80 -6.51 12.24
C ASP A 210 -31.19 -7.15 12.20
N GLU A 211 -32.05 -6.79 13.17
CA GLU A 211 -33.43 -7.29 13.27
C GLU A 211 -34.33 -6.86 12.09
N VAL A 212 -33.97 -5.79 11.38
CA VAL A 212 -34.75 -5.26 10.25
C VAL A 212 -34.34 -5.93 8.93
N GLY A 213 -33.07 -6.27 8.78
CA GLY A 213 -32.57 -7.00 7.60
C GLY A 213 -31.12 -6.69 7.27
N TRP A 214 -30.77 -6.88 6.00
CA TRP A 214 -29.45 -6.61 5.45
C TRP A 214 -29.29 -5.14 5.07
N HIS A 215 -28.11 -4.58 5.35
CA HIS A 215 -27.74 -3.20 5.07
C HIS A 215 -26.35 -3.14 4.46
N ASP A 216 -26.18 -2.38 3.38
CA ASP A 216 -24.90 -2.27 2.69
C ASP A 216 -23.84 -1.52 3.50
N VAL A 217 -22.57 -1.80 3.16
CA VAL A 217 -21.41 -1.06 3.67
C VAL A 217 -20.89 -0.10 2.60
N THR A 218 -20.94 1.19 2.88
CA THR A 218 -20.48 2.22 1.94
C THR A 218 -18.98 2.53 2.11
N SER A 219 -18.40 3.17 1.10
CA SER A 219 -17.05 3.74 1.14
C SER A 219 -16.88 4.79 2.25
N SER A 220 -17.98 5.45 2.65
CA SER A 220 -18.00 6.37 3.78
C SER A 220 -17.87 5.62 5.10
N ASP A 221 -18.58 4.49 5.27
CA ASP A 221 -18.46 3.62 6.43
C ASP A 221 -17.02 3.09 6.58
N LEU A 222 -16.42 2.63 5.47
CA LEU A 222 -15.02 2.19 5.45
C LEU A 222 -14.05 3.30 5.85
N GLN A 223 -14.30 4.54 5.39
CA GLN A 223 -13.45 5.66 5.75
C GLN A 223 -13.57 6.03 7.24
N LEU A 224 -14.77 5.97 7.80
CA LEU A 224 -15.02 6.24 9.21
C LEU A 224 -14.38 5.16 10.09
N ASP A 225 -14.59 3.88 9.80
CA ASP A 225 -13.98 2.77 10.56
C ASP A 225 -12.45 2.85 10.59
N VAL A 226 -11.82 3.15 9.44
CA VAL A 226 -10.36 3.35 9.37
C VAL A 226 -9.93 4.51 10.28
N LYS A 227 -10.68 5.61 10.32
CA LYS A 227 -10.36 6.75 11.20
C LYS A 227 -10.58 6.41 12.67
N ASP A 228 -11.61 5.64 13.00
CA ASP A 228 -11.90 5.26 14.38
C ASP A 228 -10.81 4.33 14.94
N ARG A 229 -10.34 3.38 14.13
CA ARG A 229 -9.30 2.41 14.53
C ARG A 229 -7.88 2.99 14.48
N LEU A 230 -7.59 3.84 13.49
CA LEU A 230 -6.24 4.33 13.21
C LEU A 230 -6.06 5.82 13.43
N GLY A 231 -7.06 6.57 13.86
CA GLY A 231 -7.03 8.02 14.09
C GLY A 231 -7.54 8.85 12.89
N THR A 232 -8.01 10.06 13.19
CA THR A 232 -8.75 10.94 12.24
C THR A 232 -7.97 11.37 11.00
N ASP A 233 -6.64 11.27 11.05
CA ASP A 233 -5.70 11.54 9.97
C ASP A 233 -5.52 10.35 9.00
N ALA A 234 -5.90 9.13 9.41
CA ALA A 234 -5.78 7.91 8.62
C ALA A 234 -6.83 7.81 7.51
N ARG A 235 -6.47 7.13 6.43
CA ARG A 235 -7.35 6.89 5.27
C ARG A 235 -7.11 5.49 4.71
N PRO A 236 -8.11 4.88 4.04
CA PRO A 236 -7.95 3.57 3.38
C PRO A 236 -6.76 3.49 2.40
N LYS A 237 -6.43 4.60 1.71
CA LYS A 237 -5.28 4.63 0.78
C LYS A 237 -3.90 4.52 1.47
N ASP A 238 -3.84 4.78 2.78
CA ASP A 238 -2.59 4.79 3.52
C ASP A 238 -2.06 3.33 3.67
N PHE A 239 -2.93 2.32 3.78
CA PHE A 239 -2.57 0.89 3.76
C PHE A 239 -1.71 0.52 2.54
N ARG A 240 -2.16 0.90 1.34
CA ARG A 240 -1.43 0.61 0.10
C ARG A 240 -0.04 1.27 0.07
N THR A 241 0.11 2.44 0.68
CA THR A 241 1.43 3.12 0.74
C THR A 241 2.33 2.46 1.78
N TRP A 242 1.76 2.07 2.93
CA TRP A 242 2.45 1.33 3.98
C TRP A 242 2.99 0.01 3.44
N HIS A 243 2.11 -0.81 2.87
CA HIS A 243 2.47 -2.15 2.38
C HIS A 243 3.42 -2.10 1.20
N ALA A 244 3.29 -1.15 0.28
CA ALA A 244 4.31 -0.97 -0.77
C ALA A 244 5.70 -0.67 -0.19
N THR A 245 5.76 0.19 0.83
CA THR A 245 7.02 0.55 1.50
C THR A 245 7.60 -0.65 2.23
N VAL A 246 6.76 -1.41 2.91
CA VAL A 246 7.14 -2.61 3.65
C VAL A 246 7.63 -3.73 2.71
N LEU A 247 6.87 -4.05 1.66
CA LEU A 247 7.25 -5.05 0.65
C LEU A 247 8.55 -4.66 -0.08
N ALA A 248 8.75 -3.37 -0.37
CA ALA A 248 10.00 -2.90 -0.94
C ALA A 248 11.17 -3.07 0.03
N ALA A 249 10.98 -2.77 1.32
CA ALA A 249 12.01 -2.94 2.34
C ALA A 249 12.39 -4.43 2.50
N THR A 250 11.41 -5.33 2.54
CA THR A 250 11.68 -6.78 2.63
C THR A 250 12.31 -7.34 1.36
N GLY A 251 11.85 -6.91 0.18
CA GLY A 251 12.45 -7.29 -1.10
C GLY A 251 13.91 -6.86 -1.23
N LEU A 252 14.22 -5.61 -0.85
CA LEU A 252 15.61 -5.11 -0.82
C LEU A 252 16.47 -5.85 0.22
N ALA A 253 15.91 -6.22 1.37
CA ALA A 253 16.61 -7.05 2.36
C ALA A 253 16.90 -8.46 1.82
N ALA A 254 15.92 -9.09 1.16
CA ALA A 254 16.05 -10.42 0.57
C ALA A 254 17.08 -10.44 -0.57
N ALA A 255 17.18 -9.36 -1.34
CA ALA A 255 18.19 -9.20 -2.38
C ALA A 255 19.64 -9.12 -1.84
N GLY A 256 19.81 -8.93 -0.54
CA GLY A 256 21.13 -8.85 0.10
C GLY A 256 21.82 -7.49 -0.10
N PRO A 257 23.14 -7.41 0.19
CA PRO A 257 23.90 -6.17 0.08
C PRO A 257 23.89 -5.58 -1.33
N PRO A 258 23.94 -4.23 -1.47
CA PRO A 258 23.92 -3.60 -2.79
C PRO A 258 25.15 -4.00 -3.62
N PRO A 259 24.97 -4.39 -4.89
CA PRO A 259 26.08 -4.64 -5.80
C PRO A 259 27.02 -3.42 -5.93
N ARG A 260 28.31 -3.67 -6.18
CA ARG A 260 29.29 -2.59 -6.43
C ARG A 260 29.00 -1.81 -7.71
N ALA A 261 28.54 -2.49 -8.76
CA ALA A 261 28.24 -1.88 -10.04
C ALA A 261 26.88 -1.16 -10.03
N ASP A 262 26.84 0.09 -10.51
CA ASP A 262 25.63 0.91 -10.52
C ASP A 262 24.48 0.30 -11.32
N ARG A 263 24.80 -0.27 -12.50
CA ARG A 263 23.83 -0.98 -13.34
C ARG A 263 23.19 -2.15 -12.60
N ALA A 264 23.97 -2.90 -11.82
CA ALA A 264 23.46 -4.03 -11.05
C ALA A 264 22.56 -3.58 -9.89
N ARG A 265 22.90 -2.49 -9.18
CA ARG A 265 22.01 -1.89 -8.17
C ARG A 265 20.67 -1.47 -8.76
N ARG A 266 20.69 -0.72 -9.87
CA ARG A 266 19.46 -0.27 -10.54
C ARG A 266 18.59 -1.44 -10.98
N ARG A 267 19.18 -2.56 -11.39
CA ARG A 267 18.47 -3.78 -11.76
C ARG A 267 17.73 -4.39 -10.56
N VAL A 268 18.41 -4.56 -9.43
CA VAL A 268 17.79 -5.05 -8.19
C VAL A 268 16.61 -4.17 -7.77
N VAL A 269 16.82 -2.84 -7.73
CA VAL A 269 15.74 -1.90 -7.40
C VAL A 269 14.57 -2.01 -8.38
N ALA A 270 14.84 -2.12 -9.67
CA ALA A 270 13.79 -2.25 -10.68
C ALA A 270 13.01 -3.56 -10.56
N GLU A 271 13.67 -4.66 -10.20
CA GLU A 271 13.04 -5.96 -9.93
C GLU A 271 12.13 -5.86 -8.70
N VAL A 272 12.63 -5.39 -7.55
CA VAL A 272 11.80 -5.20 -6.34
C VAL A 272 10.60 -4.29 -6.61
N ILE A 273 10.79 -3.17 -7.30
CA ILE A 273 9.69 -2.27 -7.65
C ILE A 273 8.65 -2.95 -8.55
N ARG A 274 9.07 -3.84 -9.47
CA ARG A 274 8.16 -4.58 -10.34
C ARG A 274 7.29 -5.53 -9.52
N ASP A 275 7.91 -6.28 -8.62
CA ASP A 275 7.21 -7.25 -7.76
C ASP A 275 6.20 -6.54 -6.85
N VAL A 276 6.58 -5.42 -6.22
CA VAL A 276 5.65 -4.60 -5.41
C VAL A 276 4.54 -4.02 -6.27
N ALA A 277 4.86 -3.57 -7.48
CA ALA A 277 3.88 -3.02 -8.40
C ALA A 277 2.85 -4.07 -8.82
N GLU A 278 3.27 -5.30 -9.07
CA GLU A 278 2.40 -6.44 -9.39
C GLU A 278 1.46 -6.77 -8.23
N GLN A 279 1.97 -6.92 -7.01
CA GLN A 279 1.12 -7.20 -5.83
C GLN A 279 0.07 -6.10 -5.58
N LEU A 280 0.43 -4.84 -5.81
CA LEU A 280 -0.52 -3.72 -5.71
C LEU A 280 -1.33 -3.51 -7.00
N GLY A 281 -1.03 -4.25 -8.07
CA GLY A 281 -1.36 -4.04 -9.49
C GLY A 281 -1.28 -2.57 -9.95
N ASN A 282 -0.22 -1.87 -9.58
CA ASN A 282 0.11 -0.58 -10.17
C ASN A 282 1.11 -0.78 -11.32
N THR A 283 1.33 0.23 -12.16
CA THR A 283 2.52 0.20 -13.03
C THR A 283 3.78 0.43 -12.19
N PRO A 284 4.94 -0.14 -12.56
CA PRO A 284 6.20 0.07 -11.83
C PRO A 284 6.54 1.55 -11.65
N ALA A 285 6.30 2.38 -12.68
CA ALA A 285 6.52 3.82 -12.61
C ALA A 285 5.65 4.50 -11.55
N VAL A 286 4.35 4.19 -11.48
CA VAL A 286 3.44 4.74 -10.48
C VAL A 286 3.79 4.23 -9.09
N CYS A 287 4.13 2.94 -8.97
CA CYS A 287 4.51 2.32 -7.71
C CYS A 287 5.74 3.01 -7.10
N ARG A 288 6.81 3.15 -7.89
CA ARG A 288 8.04 3.83 -7.46
C ARG A 288 7.84 5.30 -7.14
N ALA A 289 7.05 6.01 -7.92
CA ALA A 289 6.88 7.46 -7.76
C ALA A 289 5.94 7.82 -6.59
N SER A 290 4.99 6.95 -6.25
CA SER A 290 3.86 7.33 -5.40
C SER A 290 3.61 6.45 -4.18
N TYR A 291 4.08 5.20 -4.17
CA TYR A 291 3.73 4.22 -3.12
C TYR A 291 4.94 3.80 -2.29
N VAL A 292 6.09 3.52 -2.92
CA VAL A 292 7.33 3.14 -2.22
C VAL A 292 8.06 4.38 -1.69
N ASP A 293 8.46 4.37 -0.42
CA ASP A 293 9.30 5.43 0.14
C ASP A 293 10.72 5.40 -0.48
N PRO A 294 11.14 6.46 -1.21
CA PRO A 294 12.45 6.49 -1.85
C PRO A 294 13.62 6.39 -0.85
N ARG A 295 13.42 6.77 0.42
CA ARG A 295 14.46 6.68 1.46
C ARG A 295 14.96 5.25 1.66
N LEU A 296 14.12 4.24 1.39
CA LEU A 296 14.51 2.83 1.51
C LEU A 296 15.59 2.44 0.51
N ILE A 297 15.48 2.94 -0.72
CA ILE A 297 16.47 2.68 -1.76
C ILE A 297 17.80 3.33 -1.35
N ASP A 298 17.76 4.59 -0.91
CA ASP A 298 18.95 5.31 -0.45
C ASP A 298 19.63 4.60 0.75
N LEU A 299 18.85 4.04 1.67
CA LEU A 299 19.35 3.29 2.83
C LEU A 299 19.99 1.98 2.40
N TRP A 300 19.32 1.21 1.54
CA TRP A 300 19.83 -0.05 1.03
C TRP A 300 21.12 0.14 0.24
N GLU A 301 21.21 1.17 -0.61
CA GLU A 301 22.43 1.52 -1.35
C GLU A 301 23.60 1.89 -0.42
N ARG A 302 23.32 2.37 0.81
CA ARG A 302 24.30 2.60 1.88
C ARG A 302 24.54 1.37 2.78
N GLY A 303 24.02 0.21 2.40
CA GLY A 303 24.16 -1.04 3.16
C GLY A 303 23.27 -1.15 4.40
N GLN A 304 22.25 -0.29 4.53
CA GLN A 304 21.27 -0.34 5.62
C GLN A 304 19.97 -0.99 5.12
N THR A 305 19.55 -2.08 5.74
CA THR A 305 18.29 -2.75 5.41
C THR A 305 17.61 -3.29 6.67
N VAL A 306 16.34 -3.68 6.55
CA VAL A 306 15.62 -4.33 7.64
C VAL A 306 16.29 -5.68 7.98
N GLY A 307 16.37 -6.02 9.27
CA GLY A 307 17.02 -7.26 9.70
C GLY A 307 16.36 -8.50 9.13
N ALA A 308 17.13 -9.57 8.86
CA ALA A 308 16.67 -10.79 8.20
C ALA A 308 15.44 -11.45 8.86
N ARG A 309 15.29 -11.35 10.20
CA ARG A 309 14.11 -11.84 10.93
C ARG A 309 12.83 -11.06 10.63
N ALA A 310 12.93 -9.76 10.38
CA ALA A 310 11.78 -8.94 10.01
C ALA A 310 11.34 -9.20 8.56
N ALA A 311 12.28 -9.57 7.67
CA ALA A 311 11.97 -9.94 6.30
C ALA A 311 11.25 -11.31 6.21
N GLN A 312 11.68 -12.31 6.99
CA GLN A 312 11.09 -13.66 6.97
C GLN A 312 9.67 -13.72 7.55
N GLY A 313 9.36 -12.94 8.59
CA GLY A 313 8.01 -12.89 9.17
C GLY A 313 6.97 -12.16 8.33
N LEU A 314 7.39 -11.38 7.33
CA LEU A 314 6.50 -10.61 6.45
C LEU A 314 6.34 -11.20 5.05
N ILE A 315 7.30 -12.01 4.58
CA ILE A 315 7.17 -12.83 3.38
C ILE A 315 6.08 -13.93 3.59
N MET A 316 5.72 -14.22 4.84
CA MET A 316 4.69 -15.19 5.22
C MET A 316 3.33 -14.55 5.55
N LEU A 317 3.06 -13.31 5.12
CA LEU A 317 1.72 -12.74 5.28
C LEU A 317 0.71 -13.55 4.44
N PRO A 318 -0.42 -13.98 5.02
CA PRO A 318 -1.39 -14.77 4.30
C PRO A 318 -1.97 -13.97 3.12
N GLY A 319 -1.73 -14.42 1.90
CA GLY A 319 -2.06 -13.71 0.66
C GLY A 319 -0.89 -13.55 -0.32
N SER A 320 0.36 -13.82 0.09
CA SER A 320 1.46 -13.94 -0.86
C SER A 320 1.55 -15.37 -1.40
N SER A 321 0.88 -15.66 -2.52
CA SER A 321 1.19 -16.81 -3.37
C SER A 321 2.50 -16.63 -4.16
N ALA A 322 3.29 -15.60 -3.85
CA ALA A 322 4.65 -15.50 -4.34
C ALA A 322 5.49 -16.61 -3.68
N GLU A 323 5.91 -17.59 -4.47
CA GLU A 323 7.03 -18.46 -4.10
C GLU A 323 8.14 -17.63 -3.44
N PRO A 324 8.81 -18.16 -2.41
CA PRO A 324 9.93 -17.45 -1.79
C PRO A 324 10.91 -17.04 -2.87
N TRP A 325 11.21 -15.73 -2.93
CA TRP A 325 12.06 -15.07 -3.93
C TRP A 325 13.12 -16.02 -4.52
N SER A 326 12.84 -16.60 -5.69
CA SER A 326 13.68 -17.61 -6.36
C SER A 326 14.83 -16.96 -7.13
N GLY A 327 15.48 -15.97 -6.52
CA GLY A 327 16.66 -15.28 -7.05
C GLY A 327 17.91 -16.16 -7.22
N ARG A 328 17.80 -17.48 -7.01
CA ARG A 328 18.89 -18.45 -7.19
C ARG A 328 18.91 -19.15 -8.55
N ASP A 329 17.80 -19.20 -9.29
CA ASP A 329 17.70 -20.11 -10.45
C ASP A 329 17.92 -19.48 -11.83
N ARG A 330 18.40 -18.23 -11.90
CA ARG A 330 18.81 -17.60 -13.19
C ARG A 330 20.22 -17.02 -13.20
N ALA A 331 21.13 -17.60 -12.42
CA ALA A 331 22.56 -17.34 -12.50
C ALA A 331 23.36 -18.51 -13.11
N ALA A 332 22.73 -19.65 -13.40
CA ALA A 332 23.35 -20.84 -13.98
C ALA A 332 22.94 -21.04 -15.45
N SER A 333 23.18 -20.05 -16.31
CA SER A 333 23.18 -20.24 -17.77
C SER A 333 24.09 -19.23 -18.47
N CYS A 334 25.31 -19.10 -17.97
CA CYS A 334 26.42 -18.49 -18.71
C CYS A 334 27.72 -19.08 -18.18
N ALA A 335 27.92 -20.37 -18.44
CA ALA A 335 29.22 -21.02 -18.28
C ALA A 335 29.38 -22.04 -19.41
N ASP A 336 29.58 -21.53 -20.62
CA ASP A 336 30.16 -22.29 -21.73
C ASP A 336 30.96 -21.34 -22.62
N CYS A 337 32.25 -21.24 -22.31
CA CYS A 337 33.33 -21.00 -23.27
C CYS A 337 34.66 -21.29 -22.56
N SER A 338 35.00 -22.57 -22.54
CA SER A 338 36.32 -23.16 -22.77
C SER A 338 37.59 -22.30 -22.64
N SER A 339 38.53 -22.83 -21.83
CA SER A 339 40.00 -22.99 -22.10
C SER A 339 40.84 -21.71 -22.19
N SER A 340 42.05 -21.55 -21.62
CA SER A 340 43.00 -22.45 -20.97
C SER A 340 44.30 -21.65 -20.64
N TRP A 341 45.17 -22.25 -19.80
CA TRP A 341 46.61 -21.94 -19.55
C TRP A 341 47.07 -20.89 -18.51
N ILE A 342 47.63 -21.46 -17.42
CA ILE A 342 48.96 -21.21 -16.79
C ILE A 342 49.20 -20.02 -15.82
N SER A 343 49.53 -20.42 -14.57
CA SER A 343 50.60 -20.00 -13.62
C SER A 343 50.80 -18.50 -13.32
N SER A 344 51.15 -18.01 -12.12
CA SER A 344 51.88 -18.58 -10.98
C SER A 344 51.86 -17.58 -9.81
N THR A 345 52.16 -18.11 -8.61
CA THR A 345 52.89 -17.51 -7.47
C THR A 345 52.25 -16.46 -6.53
N SER A 346 52.03 -16.94 -5.29
CA SER A 346 52.48 -16.39 -3.99
C SER A 346 52.12 -14.96 -3.59
N SER A 347 51.46 -14.78 -2.44
CA SER A 347 52.15 -14.60 -1.16
C SER A 347 51.17 -14.24 -0.03
N SER A 348 51.35 -14.92 1.08
CA SER A 348 50.80 -14.72 2.42
C SER A 348 51.10 -13.33 3.00
N GLY A 349 50.17 -12.79 3.80
CA GLY A 349 50.37 -11.56 4.56
C GLY A 349 49.30 -11.37 5.63
N THR A 350 49.52 -12.00 6.79
CA THR A 350 48.85 -11.74 8.06
C THR A 350 49.10 -10.31 8.56
N GLY A 351 48.06 -9.64 9.06
CA GLY A 351 48.18 -8.36 9.74
C GLY A 351 46.97 -8.09 10.63
N ALA A 352 47.09 -8.45 11.90
CA ALA A 352 46.13 -8.19 12.96
C ALA A 352 46.21 -6.73 13.43
N LEU A 353 45.06 -6.09 13.67
CA LEU A 353 44.91 -5.02 14.66
C LEU A 353 43.57 -5.18 15.39
N SER A 354 43.68 -5.71 16.61
CA SER A 354 42.91 -5.35 17.80
C SER A 354 42.66 -3.84 17.92
N GLY A 355 41.59 -3.31 18.48
CA GLY A 355 40.43 -3.87 19.17
C GLY A 355 39.60 -2.71 19.74
N ILE A 356 38.35 -2.98 20.12
CA ILE A 356 37.64 -2.42 21.29
C ILE A 356 36.47 -3.39 21.57
N SER A 357 36.52 -3.98 22.75
CA SER A 357 35.50 -4.81 23.42
C SER A 357 34.57 -3.85 24.20
N LEU A 358 33.25 -3.99 24.28
CA LEU A 358 32.39 -4.93 25.01
C LEU A 358 30.95 -4.57 24.58
N MET A 359 29.89 -5.39 24.60
CA MET A 359 29.45 -6.34 25.63
C MET A 359 28.44 -7.30 24.94
N ARG A 360 28.72 -8.61 24.96
CA ARG A 360 27.74 -9.64 24.59
C ARG A 360 27.09 -10.16 25.86
N TYR A 361 25.77 -10.18 25.90
CA TYR A 361 24.98 -10.89 26.92
C TYR A 361 24.68 -12.29 26.37
N SER A 362 25.19 -13.33 27.03
CA SER A 362 24.91 -14.73 26.71
C SER A 362 24.30 -15.46 27.90
N SER A 363 23.11 -15.99 27.65
CA SER A 363 22.56 -17.30 28.06
C SER A 363 22.63 -17.74 29.53
N ARG A 364 21.47 -18.12 30.08
CA ARG A 364 21.35 -19.39 30.81
C ARG A 364 20.04 -20.09 30.44
N HIS A 365 20.14 -21.08 29.54
CA HIS A 365 19.28 -22.26 29.56
C HIS A 365 19.85 -23.25 30.59
N ARG A 366 18.99 -23.89 31.37
CA ARG A 366 19.31 -25.11 32.12
C ARG A 366 18.45 -26.25 31.57
N HIS A 367 19.09 -27.39 31.34
CA HIS A 367 18.46 -28.67 31.01
C HIS A 367 18.37 -29.57 32.26
N GLY A 368 17.22 -30.22 32.42
CA GLY A 368 17.00 -31.60 32.91
C GLY A 368 17.07 -31.88 34.43
N PRO A 369 16.54 -33.04 34.90
CA PRO A 369 16.07 -34.21 34.12
C PRO A 369 14.76 -34.90 34.58
N SER A 370 14.38 -35.89 33.74
CA SER A 370 13.78 -37.22 34.02
C SER A 370 12.28 -37.45 34.25
N CYS A 371 11.82 -38.45 33.49
CA CYS A 371 10.55 -39.19 33.46
C CYS A 371 10.14 -39.86 34.77
N SER A 372 8.82 -39.96 34.97
CA SER A 372 8.17 -41.17 35.49
C SER A 372 6.69 -41.21 35.07
N SER A 373 6.33 -42.32 34.45
CA SER A 373 4.98 -42.81 34.15
C SER A 373 4.06 -42.84 35.38
N HIS A 374 2.75 -42.62 35.22
CA HIS A 374 1.69 -43.48 35.76
C HIS A 374 0.31 -43.15 35.15
N SER A 375 -0.42 -44.22 34.91
CA SER A 375 -1.77 -44.40 34.37
C SER A 375 -2.90 -43.88 35.28
N GLY A 376 -4.06 -43.58 34.70
CA GLY A 376 -5.35 -43.64 35.43
C GLY A 376 -6.36 -42.57 34.99
N GLY A 377 -7.38 -42.99 34.22
CA GLY A 377 -8.56 -42.17 33.92
C GLY A 377 -9.55 -42.06 35.09
N PRO A 378 -10.84 -41.81 34.81
CA PRO A 378 -11.47 -40.50 35.00
C PRO A 378 -12.44 -40.49 36.19
N ARG A 379 -12.78 -39.30 36.73
CA ARG A 379 -14.08 -39.05 37.39
C ARG A 379 -14.34 -37.56 37.70
N GLN A 380 -15.52 -37.15 37.21
CA GLN A 380 -16.55 -36.34 37.88
C GLN A 380 -16.42 -34.82 38.05
N ARG A 381 -17.33 -34.17 37.32
CA ARG A 381 -18.20 -33.02 37.69
C ARG A 381 -18.10 -32.57 39.15
N LEU A 382 -17.91 -31.26 39.30
CA LEU A 382 -18.51 -30.49 40.39
C LEU A 382 -19.04 -29.17 39.84
N THR A 383 -20.37 -29.11 39.78
CA THR A 383 -21.19 -27.91 39.67
C THR A 383 -21.07 -27.15 40.99
N LEU A 384 -20.83 -25.84 40.95
CA LEU A 384 -21.17 -24.96 42.07
C LEU A 384 -21.82 -23.69 41.55
N VAL A 385 -23.03 -23.50 42.06
CA VAL A 385 -23.97 -22.42 41.87
C VAL A 385 -23.61 -21.26 42.81
N GLY A 386 -23.80 -20.03 42.34
CA GLY A 386 -24.38 -18.95 43.15
C GLY A 386 -23.41 -17.96 43.77
N GLY A 387 -23.70 -16.66 43.54
CA GLY A 387 -23.13 -15.58 44.35
C GLY A 387 -23.15 -14.21 43.69
N ARG A 388 -24.35 -13.60 43.57
CA ARG A 388 -24.51 -12.16 43.35
C ARG A 388 -23.89 -11.39 44.53
N HIS A 389 -23.16 -10.31 44.27
CA HIS A 389 -23.25 -9.10 45.09
C HIS A 389 -22.81 -7.84 44.32
N LEU A 390 -23.76 -6.90 44.24
CA LEU A 390 -23.58 -5.49 43.94
C LEU A 390 -22.86 -4.78 45.09
N ALA A 391 -22.04 -3.78 44.75
CA ALA A 391 -21.99 -2.41 45.30
C ALA A 391 -20.55 -1.89 45.47
N ARG A 392 -20.08 -1.05 44.55
CA ARG A 392 -19.93 0.42 44.68
C ARG A 392 -19.20 1.01 43.49
#